data_AF-A0AA36FUL5-F1
#
_entry.id   AF-A0AA36FUL5-F1
#
_cell.length_a   1.000
_cell.length_b   1.000
_cell.length_c   1.000
_cell.angle_alpha   90.00
_cell.angle_beta   90.00
_cell.angle_gamma   90.00
#
_symmetry.space_group_name_H-M   'P 1'
#
loop_
_entity.id
_entity.type
_entity.pdbx_description
1 polymer ?
#
loop_
_entity_poly.entity_id
_entity_poly.type
_entity_poly.pdbx_seq_one_letter_code
_entity_poly.pdbx_strand_id
1 'polypeptide(L)'
;MTRFIMVSAGFDACTGHANALGGYEVFAPMFGFMTRTTAPVRRGAASRLALEGGYELSAISDAVEHCVKGADEDAGRLSADALEGIPCMAAQETIQSVIAIHKKHWPTPDGHPGHQHQRAAVADPFPRIAADVDEPELTPVF
;
A
#
# COMPACT_ATOMS: atom_id res chain seq x y z
N MET A 1 -18.53 8.25 -3.07
CA MET A 1 -18.64 6.79 -2.79
C MET A 1 -18.09 6.05 -4.00
N THR A 2 -17.07 5.20 -3.80
CA THR A 2 -16.39 4.49 -4.89
C THR A 2 -17.27 3.36 -5.41
N ARG A 3 -17.50 3.31 -6.72
CA ARG A 3 -18.34 2.29 -7.37
C ARG A 3 -17.53 1.17 -8.04
N PHE A 4 -16.25 1.41 -8.27
CA PHE A 4 -15.35 0.48 -8.94
C PHE A 4 -13.92 0.65 -8.41
N ILE A 5 -13.20 -0.45 -8.22
CA ILE A 5 -11.80 -0.47 -7.78
C ILE A 5 -10.96 -1.20 -8.83
N MET A 6 -9.94 -0.55 -9.35
CA MET A 6 -8.95 -1.17 -10.24
C MET A 6 -7.63 -1.27 -9.49
N VAL A 7 -7.00 -2.44 -9.54
CA VAL A 7 -5.68 -2.68 -8.97
C VAL A 7 -4.73 -3.01 -10.10
N SER A 8 -3.72 -2.16 -10.29
CA SER A 8 -2.56 -2.41 -11.16
C SER A 8 -1.63 -3.33 -10.36
N ALA A 9 -1.66 -4.63 -10.67
CA ALA A 9 -1.13 -5.71 -9.85
C ALA A 9 0.24 -6.16 -10.35
N GLY A 10 1.28 -5.48 -9.88
CA GLY A 10 2.67 -5.93 -9.99
C GLY A 10 3.06 -6.86 -8.83
N PHE A 11 3.82 -7.91 -9.14
CA PHE A 11 4.29 -8.91 -8.17
C PHE A 11 5.82 -8.91 -8.00
N ASP A 12 6.52 -7.90 -8.52
CA ASP A 12 7.96 -7.72 -8.41
C ASP A 12 8.45 -7.41 -6.98
N ALA A 13 7.56 -6.95 -6.10
CA ALA A 13 7.84 -6.85 -4.67
C ALA A 13 7.85 -8.21 -3.94
N CYS A 14 7.39 -9.28 -4.59
CA CYS A 14 7.36 -10.61 -3.97
C CYS A 14 8.78 -11.15 -3.77
N THR A 15 9.00 -11.88 -2.69
CA THR A 15 10.28 -12.54 -2.41
C THR A 15 10.76 -13.37 -3.60
N GLY A 16 12.05 -13.25 -3.94
CA GLY A 16 12.70 -13.98 -5.03
C GLY A 16 13.19 -13.10 -6.17
N HIS A 17 12.67 -11.88 -6.30
CA HIS A 17 13.12 -10.93 -7.32
C HIS A 17 14.49 -10.33 -6.96
N ALA A 18 15.36 -10.19 -7.96
CA ALA A 18 16.65 -9.54 -7.78
C ALA A 18 16.50 -8.07 -7.32
N ASN A 19 17.50 -7.56 -6.59
CA ASN A 19 17.49 -6.20 -6.05
C ASN A 19 17.25 -5.09 -7.09
N ALA A 20 17.70 -5.31 -8.33
CA ALA A 20 17.51 -4.34 -9.41
C ALA A 20 16.08 -4.33 -10.00
N LEU A 21 15.27 -5.35 -9.74
CA LEU A 21 13.92 -5.51 -10.29
C LEU A 21 12.82 -5.29 -9.24
N GLY A 22 13.11 -5.54 -7.96
CA GLY A 22 12.19 -5.32 -6.86
C GLY A 22 12.89 -5.29 -5.52
N GLY A 23 13.68 -6.32 -5.20
CA GLY A 23 14.51 -6.36 -3.99
C GLY A 23 13.75 -6.34 -2.66
N TYR A 24 12.44 -6.54 -2.70
CA TYR A 24 11.59 -6.64 -1.53
C TYR A 24 11.33 -8.10 -1.16
N GLU A 25 10.95 -8.32 0.09
CA GLU A 25 10.66 -9.63 0.65
C GLU A 25 9.18 -9.75 1.05
N VAL A 26 8.28 -9.31 0.18
CA VAL A 26 6.85 -9.47 0.41
C VAL A 26 6.45 -10.93 0.15
N PHE A 27 5.92 -11.61 1.15
CA PHE A 27 5.45 -12.98 0.99
C PHE A 27 4.15 -13.02 0.17
N ALA A 28 4.00 -14.04 -0.69
CA ALA A 28 2.81 -14.25 -1.53
C ALA A 28 1.45 -14.11 -0.80
N PRO A 29 1.26 -14.63 0.43
CA PRO A 29 0.02 -14.42 1.19
C PRO A 29 -0.37 -12.97 1.44
N MET A 30 0.60 -12.04 1.51
CA MET A 30 0.35 -10.61 1.68
C MET A 30 -0.43 -10.02 0.51
N PHE A 31 -0.20 -10.49 -0.71
CA PHE A 31 -0.96 -10.02 -1.88
C PHE A 31 -2.43 -10.45 -1.81
N GLY A 32 -2.71 -11.67 -1.34
CA GLY A 32 -4.07 -12.12 -1.04
C GLY A 32 -4.72 -11.30 0.07
N PHE A 33 -3.98 -10.99 1.15
CA PHE A 33 -4.44 -10.12 2.23
C PHE A 33 -4.82 -8.73 1.71
N MET A 34 -3.94 -8.07 0.94
CA MET A 34 -4.18 -6.76 0.32
C MET A 34 -5.38 -6.79 -0.64
N THR A 35 -5.53 -7.87 -1.40
CA THR A 35 -6.67 -8.06 -2.30
C THR A 35 -7.98 -8.14 -1.50
N ARG A 36 -8.01 -8.85 -0.37
CA ARG A 36 -9.18 -8.92 0.52
C ARG A 36 -9.49 -7.58 1.20
N THR A 37 -8.48 -6.84 1.66
CA THR A 37 -8.70 -5.55 2.34
C THR A 37 -9.17 -4.45 1.38
N THR A 38 -8.76 -4.55 0.12
CA THR A 38 -9.27 -3.70 -0.98
C THR A 38 -10.56 -4.23 -1.60
N ALA A 39 -10.98 -5.46 -1.24
CA ALA A 39 -12.12 -6.13 -1.86
C ALA A 39 -13.45 -5.38 -1.64
N PRO A 40 -14.28 -5.27 -2.69
CA PRO A 40 -15.51 -4.52 -2.66
C PRO A 40 -16.63 -5.09 -1.81
N VAL A 41 -16.62 -6.36 -1.40
CA VAL A 41 -17.74 -6.93 -0.62
C VAL A 41 -17.94 -6.16 0.69
N ARG A 42 -16.90 -5.54 1.24
CA ARG A 42 -16.98 -4.64 2.39
C ARG A 42 -17.47 -3.21 2.06
N ARG A 43 -17.60 -2.85 0.78
CA ARG A 43 -17.88 -1.49 0.28
C ARG A 43 -18.94 -1.37 -0.84
N GLY A 44 -19.51 -2.47 -1.32
CA GLY A 44 -20.56 -2.50 -2.35
C GLY A 44 -20.13 -2.16 -3.79
N ALA A 45 -18.83 -2.27 -4.12
CA ALA A 45 -18.29 -1.95 -5.46
C ALA A 45 -17.99 -3.21 -6.30
N ALA A 46 -17.52 -3.07 -7.53
CA ALA A 46 -16.84 -4.16 -8.26
C ALA A 46 -15.32 -3.92 -8.26
N SER A 47 -14.50 -4.98 -8.24
CA SER A 47 -13.03 -4.87 -8.33
C SER A 47 -12.45 -5.73 -9.45
N ARG A 48 -11.37 -5.25 -10.06
CA ARG A 48 -10.56 -5.99 -11.04
C ARG A 48 -9.07 -5.78 -10.76
N LEU A 49 -8.31 -6.85 -10.84
CA LEU A 49 -6.84 -6.84 -10.83
C LEU A 49 -6.37 -6.95 -12.29
N ALA A 50 -5.45 -6.08 -12.70
CA ALA A 50 -4.77 -6.14 -13.99
C ALA A 50 -3.30 -6.48 -13.71
N LEU A 51 -2.81 -7.61 -14.23
CA LEU A 51 -1.42 -8.03 -14.07
C LEU A 51 -0.49 -7.02 -14.77
N GLU A 52 0.58 -6.60 -14.08
CA GLU A 52 1.60 -5.69 -14.59
C GLU A 52 3.00 -6.33 -14.54
N GLY A 53 3.84 -5.88 -13.61
CA GLY A 53 5.20 -6.38 -13.38
C GLY A 53 5.27 -7.66 -12.55
N GLY A 54 6.47 -8.20 -12.47
CA GLY A 54 6.76 -9.52 -11.92
C GLY A 54 7.62 -10.27 -12.92
N TYR A 55 8.78 -10.73 -12.47
CA TYR A 55 9.81 -11.30 -13.34
C TYR A 55 10.22 -12.72 -12.92
N GLU A 56 9.89 -13.13 -11.70
CA GLU A 56 10.05 -14.49 -11.21
C GLU A 56 8.72 -15.25 -11.31
N LEU A 57 8.66 -16.26 -12.20
CA LEU A 57 7.43 -16.97 -12.51
C LEU A 57 6.81 -17.69 -11.31
N SER A 58 7.63 -18.25 -10.41
CA SER A 58 7.17 -18.88 -9.18
C SER A 58 6.52 -17.85 -8.24
N ALA A 59 7.21 -16.74 -8.00
CA ALA A 59 6.73 -15.65 -7.15
C ALA A 59 5.42 -15.05 -7.69
N ILE A 60 5.31 -14.83 -8.99
CA ILE A 60 4.08 -14.36 -9.65
C ILE A 60 2.96 -15.39 -9.46
N SER A 61 3.22 -16.67 -9.74
CA SER A 61 2.20 -17.72 -9.67
C SER A 61 1.65 -17.86 -8.25
N ASP A 62 2.52 -17.90 -7.25
CA ASP A 62 2.13 -18.00 -5.84
C ASP A 62 1.32 -16.77 -5.40
N ALA A 63 1.75 -15.56 -5.77
CA ALA A 63 1.05 -14.34 -5.40
C ALA A 63 -0.33 -14.23 -6.10
N VAL A 64 -0.41 -14.56 -7.39
CA VAL A 64 -1.66 -14.60 -8.16
C VAL A 64 -2.64 -15.62 -7.58
N GLU A 65 -2.15 -16.80 -7.19
CA GLU A 65 -2.97 -17.81 -6.54
C GLU A 65 -3.63 -17.25 -5.27
N HIS A 66 -2.86 -16.54 -4.43
CA HIS A 66 -3.38 -15.88 -3.24
C HIS A 66 -4.34 -14.73 -3.55
N CYS A 67 -4.11 -13.95 -4.60
CA CYS A 67 -5.03 -12.89 -5.04
C CYS A 67 -6.38 -13.45 -5.51
N VAL A 68 -6.36 -14.50 -6.34
CA VAL A 68 -7.58 -15.14 -6.84
C VAL A 68 -8.34 -15.82 -5.71
N LYS A 69 -7.61 -16.50 -4.82
CA LYS A 69 -8.21 -17.11 -3.63
C LYS A 69 -8.63 -16.10 -2.57
N GLY A 70 -8.13 -14.86 -2.57
CA GLY A 70 -8.35 -13.82 -1.55
C GLY A 70 -9.81 -13.42 -1.30
N ALA A 71 -10.75 -13.93 -2.09
CA ALA A 71 -12.19 -13.89 -1.81
C ALA A 71 -12.63 -14.91 -0.74
N ASP A 72 -11.81 -15.92 -0.46
CA ASP A 72 -11.94 -16.92 0.59
C ASP A 72 -11.23 -16.42 1.88
N GLU A 73 -11.78 -16.74 3.05
CA GLU A 73 -11.25 -16.28 4.34
C GLU A 73 -9.88 -16.88 4.66
N ASP A 74 -9.57 -18.05 4.08
CA ASP A 74 -8.31 -18.75 4.33
C ASP A 74 -7.14 -18.28 3.45
N ALA A 75 -7.42 -17.56 2.36
CA ALA A 75 -6.40 -17.08 1.45
C ALA A 75 -5.75 -15.78 1.95
N GLY A 76 -4.43 -15.75 2.08
CA GLY A 76 -3.74 -14.56 2.59
C GLY A 76 -3.97 -14.35 4.10
N ARG A 77 -4.03 -15.45 4.85
CA ARG A 77 -3.84 -15.43 6.31
C ARG A 77 -2.38 -15.09 6.60
N LEU A 78 -2.19 -14.03 7.37
CA LEU A 78 -0.87 -13.59 7.82
C LEU A 78 -0.58 -14.14 9.20
N SER A 79 0.69 -14.32 9.54
CA SER A 79 1.11 -14.62 10.90
C SER A 79 0.82 -13.43 11.83
N ALA A 80 0.72 -13.69 13.14
CA ALA A 80 0.60 -12.63 14.13
C ALA A 80 1.77 -11.63 14.03
N ASP A 81 2.99 -12.14 13.86
CA ASP A 81 4.20 -11.33 13.68
C ASP A 81 4.11 -10.39 12.46
N ALA A 82 3.52 -10.86 11.35
CA ALA A 82 3.35 -10.03 10.16
C ALA A 82 2.26 -8.95 10.33
N LEU A 83 1.28 -9.17 11.22
CA LEU A 83 0.20 -8.22 11.50
C LEU A 83 0.60 -7.18 12.57
N GLU A 84 1.38 -7.59 13.55
CA GLU A 84 1.80 -6.77 14.69
C GLU A 84 3.20 -6.16 14.49
N GLY A 85 3.90 -6.58 13.45
CA GLY A 85 5.23 -6.10 13.10
C GLY A 85 5.26 -4.60 12.86
N ILE A 86 6.21 -3.93 13.50
CA ILE A 86 6.45 -2.51 13.29
C ILE A 86 7.25 -2.35 11.98
N PRO A 87 6.82 -1.48 11.04
CA PRO A 87 7.59 -1.22 9.82
C PRO A 87 9.02 -0.75 10.13
N CYS A 88 9.97 -1.03 9.24
CA CYS A 88 11.33 -0.52 9.41
C CYS A 88 11.37 1.02 9.39
N MET A 89 12.44 1.62 9.92
CA MET A 89 12.55 3.09 10.05
C MET A 89 12.32 3.83 8.72
N ALA A 90 12.92 3.35 7.62
CA ALA A 90 12.74 3.96 6.30
C ALA A 90 11.27 3.93 5.82
N ALA A 91 10.53 2.86 6.12
CA ALA A 91 9.10 2.78 5.82
C ALA A 91 8.29 3.73 6.70
N GLN A 92 8.63 3.83 8.00
CA GLN A 92 7.98 4.78 8.91
C GLN A 92 8.15 6.22 8.44
N GLU A 93 9.38 6.62 8.10
CA GLU A 93 9.70 7.95 7.57
C GLU A 93 8.90 8.25 6.31
N THR A 94 8.89 7.32 5.35
CA THR A 94 8.14 7.45 4.10
C THR A 94 6.63 7.64 4.36
N ILE A 95 6.04 6.82 5.23
CA ILE A 95 4.61 6.91 5.59
C ILE A 95 4.29 8.27 6.22
N GLN A 96 5.11 8.75 7.16
CA GLN A 96 4.88 10.04 7.81
C GLN A 96 4.99 11.21 6.83
N SER A 97 5.95 11.17 5.90
CA SER A 97 6.08 12.17 4.84
C SER A 97 4.84 12.20 3.94
N VAL A 98 4.33 11.04 3.51
CA VAL A 98 3.11 10.94 2.70
C VAL A 98 1.90 11.51 3.46
N ILE A 99 1.72 11.16 4.74
CA ILE A 99 0.63 11.69 5.57
C ILE A 99 0.72 13.22 5.69
N ALA A 100 1.91 13.76 5.94
CA ALA A 100 2.12 15.19 6.11
C ALA A 100 1.76 15.99 4.85
N ILE A 101 2.04 15.46 3.67
CA ILE A 101 1.69 16.06 2.37
C ILE A 101 0.19 15.97 2.12
N HIS A 102 -0.43 14.82 2.37
CA HIS A 102 -1.82 14.55 1.99
C HIS A 102 -2.87 15.06 2.97
N LYS A 103 -2.54 15.31 4.25
CA LYS A 103 -3.51 15.74 5.28
C LYS A 103 -4.33 16.98 4.92
N LYS A 104 -3.80 17.88 4.09
CA LYS A 104 -4.51 19.10 3.65
C LYS A 104 -5.63 18.83 2.64
N HIS A 105 -5.54 17.70 1.93
CA HIS A 105 -6.52 17.30 0.90
C HIS A 105 -7.48 16.23 1.40
N TRP A 106 -7.04 15.41 2.36
CA TRP A 106 -7.79 14.28 2.88
C TRP A 106 -8.00 14.50 4.38
N PRO A 107 -9.11 15.15 4.79
CA PRO A 107 -9.42 15.32 6.20
C PRO A 107 -9.57 13.93 6.83
N THR A 108 -8.65 13.58 7.72
CA THR A 108 -8.77 12.38 8.56
C THR A 108 -9.99 12.54 9.45
N PRO A 109 -10.90 11.55 9.50
CA PRO A 109 -11.96 11.56 10.49
C PRO A 109 -11.33 11.60 11.89
N ASP A 110 -11.70 12.59 12.69
CA ASP A 110 -11.19 12.74 14.05
C ASP A 110 -11.44 11.44 14.85
N GLY A 111 -10.37 10.83 15.36
CA GLY A 111 -10.47 9.71 16.32
C GLY A 111 -10.15 8.30 15.81
N HIS A 112 -9.44 8.11 14.68
CA HIS A 112 -8.90 6.77 14.39
C HIS A 112 -7.71 6.44 15.33
N PRO A 113 -7.73 5.30 16.06
CA PRO A 113 -6.78 4.99 17.14
C PRO A 113 -5.32 4.81 16.69
N GLY A 114 -5.03 4.79 15.38
CA GLY A 114 -3.68 4.66 14.83
C GLY A 114 -2.72 5.81 15.17
N HIS A 115 -3.23 6.97 15.62
CA HIS A 115 -2.38 8.11 15.99
C HIS A 115 -1.71 8.00 17.38
N GLN A 116 -2.09 7.03 18.22
CA GLN A 116 -1.59 6.99 19.61
C GLN A 116 -0.33 6.14 19.82
N HIS A 117 0.07 5.30 18.87
CA HIS A 117 1.21 4.39 19.08
C HIS A 117 2.59 4.91 18.65
N GLN A 118 2.72 6.15 18.16
CA GLN A 118 3.99 6.63 17.58
C GLN A 118 4.38 8.04 18.01
N ARG A 119 4.07 8.43 19.26
CA ARG A 119 4.52 9.73 19.82
C ARG A 119 5.83 9.67 20.61
N ALA A 120 6.46 8.50 20.73
CA ALA A 120 7.73 8.39 21.43
C ALA A 120 8.87 8.23 20.41
N ALA A 121 9.70 9.27 20.32
CA ALA A 121 11.05 9.29 19.75
C ALA A 121 11.21 9.31 18.22
N VAL A 122 10.84 10.42 17.57
CA VAL A 122 11.69 10.98 16.48
C VAL A 122 11.64 12.51 16.61
N ALA A 123 12.78 13.14 16.90
CA ALA A 123 12.92 14.59 16.81
C ALA A 123 12.66 14.99 15.35
N ASP A 124 11.84 16.02 15.14
CA ASP A 124 11.38 16.50 13.82
C ASP A 124 12.53 16.55 12.80
N PRO A 125 12.66 15.58 11.88
CA PRO A 125 13.86 15.44 11.06
C PRO A 125 13.82 16.31 9.80
N PHE A 126 12.76 17.11 9.60
CA PHE A 126 12.61 17.92 8.40
C PHE A 126 12.60 19.43 8.71
N PRO A 127 13.57 20.21 8.20
CA PRO A 127 13.33 21.63 8.02
C PRO A 127 12.12 21.80 7.11
N ARG A 128 11.23 22.73 7.46
CA ARG A 128 10.04 23.07 6.66
C ARG A 128 10.44 23.22 5.20
N ILE A 129 10.07 22.26 4.35
CA ILE A 129 10.11 22.45 2.91
C ILE A 129 9.12 23.60 2.67
N ALA A 130 9.65 24.77 2.31
CA ALA A 130 8.87 25.94 1.98
C ALA A 130 7.80 25.52 0.98
N ALA A 131 6.55 25.89 1.26
CA ALA A 131 5.39 25.60 0.44
C ALA A 131 5.36 26.44 -0.85
N ASP A 132 6.52 26.67 -1.47
CA ASP A 132 6.70 27.48 -2.68
C ASP A 132 7.13 26.57 -3.82
N VAL A 133 6.29 25.57 -4.11
CA VAL A 133 6.30 24.95 -5.44
C VAL A 133 5.10 25.56 -6.15
N ASP A 134 5.36 26.58 -6.97
CA ASP A 134 4.34 27.19 -7.83
C ASP A 134 3.57 26.07 -8.56
N GLU A 135 2.26 26.00 -8.36
CA GLU A 135 1.42 25.07 -9.09
C GLU A 135 1.46 25.46 -10.58
N PRO A 136 1.87 24.57 -11.50
CA PRO A 136 1.85 24.89 -12.91
C PRO A 136 0.40 25.04 -13.38
N GLU A 137 0.09 26.21 -13.91
CA GLU A 137 -1.20 26.56 -14.49
C GLU A 137 -1.50 25.62 -15.68
N LEU A 138 -2.30 24.59 -15.44
CA LEU A 138 -2.78 23.69 -16.49
C LEU A 138 -3.82 24.43 -17.33
N THR A 139 -3.37 25.02 -18.44
CA THR A 139 -4.28 25.51 -19.48
C THR A 139 -4.96 24.30 -20.14
N PRO A 140 -6.30 24.27 -20.20
CA PRO A 140 -7.00 23.17 -20.86
C PRO A 140 -6.85 23.33 -22.37
N VAL A 141 -6.18 22.36 -23.00
CA VAL A 141 -6.25 22.18 -24.45
C VAL A 141 -7.47 21.30 -24.72
N PHE A 142 -8.47 21.87 -25.41
CA PHE A 142 -9.61 21.13 -25.95
C PHE A 142 -9.17 20.10 -26.99
#